data_AF-A0A380THX7-F1
#
_entry.id   AF-A0A380THX7-F1
#
_cell.length_a   1.000
_cell.length_b   1.000
_cell.length_c   1.000
_cell.angle_alpha   90.00
_cell.angle_beta   90.00
_cell.angle_gamma   90.00
#
_symmetry.space_group_name_H-M   'P 1'
#
loop_
_entity.id
_entity.type
_entity.pdbx_description
1 polymer ?
#
loop_
_entity_poly.entity_id
_entity_poly.type
_entity_poly.pdbx_seq_one_letter_code
_entity_poly.pdbx_strand_id
1 'polypeptide(L)' 'MGRTRGNRIVHFAAHDRLIGELVPVKINRVSTAVLYGELALAGVGS' A
#
# COMPACT_ATOMS: atom_id res chain seq x y z
N MET A 1 -0.92 -3.92 -6.36
CA MET A 1 -2.24 -3.96 -5.68
C MET A 1 -2.12 -4.89 -4.49
N GLY A 2 -2.81 -4.60 -3.38
CA GLY A 2 -2.80 -5.44 -2.18
C GLY A 2 -4.08 -5.28 -1.36
N ARG A 3 -4.12 -5.92 -0.18
CA ARG A 3 -5.23 -5.81 0.78
C ARG A 3 -4.72 -5.31 2.13
N THR A 4 -5.53 -4.49 2.80
CA THR A 4 -5.25 -4.09 4.19
C THR A 4 -5.77 -5.13 5.19
N ARG A 5 -5.39 -4.99 6.47
CA ARG A 5 -5.94 -5.80 7.58
C ARG A 5 -7.48 -5.74 7.67
N GLY A 6 -8.08 -4.61 7.31
CA GLY A 6 -9.54 -4.43 7.22
C GLY A 6 -10.15 -4.97 5.92
N ASN A 7 -9.40 -5.79 5.18
CA ASN A 7 -9.81 -6.43 3.95
C ASN A 7 -10.16 -5.46 2.80
N ARG A 8 -9.64 -4.22 2.82
CA ARG A 8 -9.87 -3.23 1.75
C ARG A 8 -8.83 -3.35 0.66
N ILE A 9 -9.25 -3.19 -0.58
CA ILE A 9 -8.38 -3.16 -1.75
C ILE A 9 -7.56 -1.87 -1.78
N VAL A 10 -6.26 -1.97 -2.08
CA VAL A 10 -5.36 -0.82 -2.26
C VAL A 10 -4.60 -0.90 -3.58
N HIS A 11 -4.64 0.18 -4.36
CA HIS A 11 -3.77 0.40 -5.52
C HIS A 11 -2.61 1.31 -5.15
N PHE A 12 -1.39 0.87 -5.47
CA PHE A 12 -0.14 1.58 -5.26
C PHE A 12 0.92 1.04 -6.22
N ALA A 13 1.89 1.87 -6.60
CA ALA A 13 3.04 1.44 -7.38
C ALA A 13 4.01 0.65 -6.47
N ALA A 14 4.44 -0.52 -6.92
CA ALA A 14 5.34 -1.40 -6.19
C ALA A 14 6.06 -2.35 -7.15
N HIS A 15 7.11 -3.00 -6.67
CA HIS A 15 7.86 -4.02 -7.40
C HIS A 15 7.34 -5.42 -7.05
N ASP A 16 7.30 -6.33 -8.01
CA ASP A 16 6.82 -7.72 -7.85
C ASP A 16 7.48 -8.52 -6.72
N ARG A 17 8.70 -8.16 -6.30
CA ARG A 17 9.39 -8.78 -5.16
C ARG A 17 8.67 -8.61 -3.81
N LEU A 18 7.70 -7.70 -3.73
CA LEU A 18 6.92 -7.40 -2.53
C LEU A 18 5.61 -8.21 -2.47
N ILE A 19 5.36 -9.10 -3.43
CA ILE A 19 4.19 -9.99 -3.39
C ILE A 19 4.31 -10.92 -2.18
N GLY A 20 3.26 -10.95 -1.35
CA GLY A 20 3.22 -11.75 -0.11
C GLY A 20 3.78 -11.04 1.13
N GLU A 21 4.41 -9.87 0.95
CA GLU A 21 5.02 -9.11 2.05
C GLU A 21 4.05 -8.13 2.71
N LEU A 22 4.23 -7.90 4.01
CA LEU A 22 3.55 -6.82 4.72
C LEU A 22 4.32 -5.52 4.52
N VAL A 23 3.80 -4.65 3.65
CA VAL A 23 4.41 -3.36 3.33
C VAL A 23 3.58 -2.19 3.86
N PRO A 24 4.19 -1.15 4.45
CA PRO A 24 3.48 0.04 4.85
C PRO A 24 3.12 0.88 3.61
N VAL A 25 1.86 1.33 3.55
CA VAL A 25 1.34 2.17 2.45
C VAL A 25 0.71 3.42 3.04
N LYS A 26 1.12 4.59 2.57
CA LYS A 26 0.49 5.87 2.91
C LYS A 26 -0.69 6.10 1.98
N ILE A 27 -1.89 6.17 2.54
CA ILE A 27 -3.12 6.41 1.78
C ILE A 27 -3.24 7.89 1.46
N ASN A 28 -3.43 8.22 0.17
CA ASN A 28 -3.58 9.60 -0.31
C ASN A 28 -4.96 9.88 -0.90
N ARG A 29 -5.74 8.84 -1.24
CA ARG A 29 -7.13 8.97 -1.71
C ARG A 29 -7.97 7.78 -1.29
N VAL A 30 -9.21 8.06 -0.91
CA VAL A 30 -10.21 7.08 -0.47
C VAL A 30 -11.42 7.14 -1.39
N SER A 31 -11.93 5.99 -1.80
CA SER A 31 -13.28 5.83 -2.36
C SER A 31 -14.10 4.84 -1.53
N THR A 32 -15.36 4.63 -1.93
CA THR A 32 -16.24 3.64 -1.29
C THR A 32 -15.67 2.23 -1.37
N ALA A 33 -15.10 1.84 -2.52
CA ALA A 33 -14.66 0.48 -2.79
C ALA A 33 -13.13 0.27 -2.68
N VAL A 34 -12.33 1.32 -2.90
CA VAL A 34 -10.88 1.18 -3.13
C VAL A 34 -10.10 2.30 -2.42
N LEU A 35 -8.92 1.96 -1.91
CA LEU A 35 -7.94 2.93 -1.44
C LEU A 35 -6.82 3.11 -2.48
N TYR A 36 -6.25 4.30 -2.53
CA TYR A 36 -5.08 4.61 -3.34
C TYR A 36 -3.98 5.16 -2.43
N GLY A 37 -2.73 4.83 -2.75
CA GLY A 37 -1.60 5.28 -1.96
C GLY A 37 -0.26 5.02 -2.63
N GLU A 38 0.78 5.30 -1.87
CA GLU A 38 2.18 5.12 -2.21
C GLU A 38 2.87 4.30 -1.12
N LEU A 39 3.87 3.51 -1.50
CA LEU A 39 4.71 2.81 -0.51
C LEU A 39 5.28 3.86 0.45
N ALA A 40 5.03 3.67 1.74
CA ALA A 40 5.71 4.49 2.73
C ALA A 40 7.18 4.09 2.71
N LEU A 41 8.08 5.07 2.67
CA LEU A 41 9.51 4.83 2.84
C LEU A 41 9.76 4.27 4.24
N ALA A 42 9.81 2.95 4.35
CA ALA A 42 10.33 2.29 5.53
C ALA A 42 11.87 2.32 5.43
N GLY A 43 12.50 3.30 6.06
CA GLY A 43 13.95 3.25 6.31
C GLY A 43 14.87 4.07 5.40
N VAL A 44 14.40 5.14 4.74
CA VAL A 44 15.30 6.22 4.26
C VAL A 44 15.14 7.44 5.17
N GLY A 45 15.41 7.21 6.45
CA GLY A 45 15.77 8.24 7.41
C GLY A 45 17.21 7.93 7.81
N SER A 46 18.14 8.58 7.12
CA SER A 46 19.53 8.74 7.54
C SER A 46 19.62 9.42 8.90
#